data_AF-A0A7V3N5D4-F1
#
_entry.id   AF-A0A7V3N5D4-F1
#
_cell.length_a   1.000
_cell.length_b   1.000
_cell.length_c   1.000
_cell.angle_alpha   90.00
_cell.angle_beta   90.00
_cell.angle_gamma   90.00
#
_symmetry.space_group_name_H-M   'P 1'
#
loop_
_entity.id
_entity.type
_entity.pdbx_description
1 polymer ?
#
loop_
_entity_poly.entity_id
_entity_poly.type
_entity_poly.pdbx_seq_one_letter_code
_entity_poly.pdbx_strand_id
1 'polypeptide(L)'
;MKFFIYFLFLLGETQGKNPSKAVFMSAFLPAGGQFYNEKYLKGVVIGSVEIFTGFKAVSNYVEYKKSGDLQKFNEGLSYGFYFLGTWLYSMADAYVDAHLFNFKSKIELAFLPKDIGISFNIRWR
;
A
#
# COMPACT_ATOMS: atom_id res chain seq x y z
N MET A 1 5.33 -26.69 13.80
CA MET A 1 4.44 -26.78 12.61
C MET A 1 3.01 -26.29 12.86
N LYS A 2 2.34 -26.70 13.96
CA LYS A 2 0.95 -26.24 14.25
C LYS A 2 0.82 -24.71 14.47
N PHE A 3 1.83 -24.06 15.06
CA PHE A 3 1.86 -22.60 15.23
C PHE A 3 1.89 -21.83 13.90
N PHE A 4 2.59 -22.36 12.89
CA PHE A 4 2.66 -21.78 11.56
C PHE A 4 1.34 -21.92 10.80
N ILE A 5 0.63 -23.02 11.04
CA ILE A 5 -0.71 -23.27 10.47
C ILE A 5 -1.75 -22.36 11.14
N TYR A 6 -1.69 -22.16 12.47
CA TYR A 6 -2.55 -21.18 13.14
C TYR A 6 -2.24 -19.74 12.75
N PHE A 7 -0.97 -19.41 12.51
CA PHE A 7 -0.57 -18.11 11.96
C PHE A 7 -1.11 -17.91 10.53
N LEU A 8 -1.03 -18.93 9.67
CA LEU A 8 -1.66 -18.94 8.34
C LEU A 8 -3.19 -18.90 8.38
N PHE A 9 -3.81 -19.50 9.40
CA PHE A 9 -5.27 -19.49 9.58
C PHE A 9 -5.76 -18.13 10.10
N LEU A 10 -4.99 -17.47 10.97
CA LEU A 10 -5.23 -16.08 11.39
C LEU A 10 -5.00 -15.06 10.26
N LEU A 11 -4.16 -15.39 9.28
CA LEU A 11 -4.04 -14.64 8.01
C LEU A 11 -5.22 -14.87 7.06
N GLY A 12 -6.09 -15.85 7.35
CA GLY A 12 -7.27 -16.20 6.54
C GLY A 12 -8.53 -15.38 6.86
N GLU A 13 -8.54 -14.60 7.94
CA GLU A 13 -9.64 -13.66 8.19
C GLU A 13 -9.47 -12.42 7.31
N THR A 14 -10.06 -12.45 6.11
CA THR A 14 -10.17 -11.28 5.23
C THR A 14 -11.20 -10.29 5.78
N GLN A 15 -10.92 -9.71 6.94
CA GLN A 15 -11.60 -8.52 7.45
C GLN A 15 -11.47 -7.43 6.37
N GLY A 16 -12.59 -6.97 5.81
CA GLY A 16 -12.61 -6.05 4.66
C GLY A 16 -11.65 -4.86 4.85
N LYS A 17 -10.76 -4.64 3.88
CA LYS A 17 -9.76 -3.56 3.96
C LYS A 17 -10.48 -2.22 3.85
N ASN A 18 -10.42 -1.41 4.89
CA ASN A 18 -11.01 -0.06 4.88
C ASN A 18 -10.20 0.86 3.91
N PRO A 19 -10.79 1.35 2.81
CA PRO A 19 -10.09 2.17 1.81
C PRO A 19 -9.58 3.49 2.39
N SER A 20 -10.31 4.11 3.32
CA SER A 20 -9.90 5.35 3.97
C SER A 20 -8.65 5.16 4.82
N LYS A 21 -8.45 3.97 5.39
CA LYS A 21 -7.24 3.63 6.17
C LYS A 21 -6.03 3.41 5.26
N ALA A 22 -6.22 2.86 4.06
CA ALA A 22 -5.16 2.72 3.05
C ALA A 22 -4.63 4.09 2.60
N VAL A 23 -5.55 5.02 2.31
CA VAL A 23 -5.22 6.40 1.94
C VAL A 23 -4.52 7.12 3.09
N PHE A 24 -5.02 6.96 4.32
CA PHE A 24 -4.39 7.56 5.50
C PHE A 24 -2.98 7.01 5.72
N MET A 25 -2.74 5.71 5.52
CA MET A 25 -1.40 5.12 5.61
C MET A 25 -0.46 5.59 4.49
N SER A 26 -0.94 5.77 3.25
CA SER A 26 -0.17 6.38 2.17
C SER A 26 0.18 7.85 2.42
N ALA A 27 -0.64 8.56 3.20
CA ALA A 27 -0.40 9.98 3.49
C ALA A 27 0.78 10.19 4.45
N PHE A 28 1.08 9.23 5.33
CA PHE A 28 2.13 9.36 6.35
C PHE A 28 3.43 8.62 6.00
N LEU A 29 3.37 7.59 5.15
CA LEU A 29 4.54 6.81 4.76
C LEU A 29 4.64 6.70 3.24
N PRO A 30 5.85 6.82 2.66
CA PRO A 30 6.04 6.59 1.24
C PRO A 30 5.55 5.19 0.87
N ALA A 31 4.69 5.12 -0.15
CA ALA A 31 3.96 3.94 -0.58
C ALA A 31 3.18 3.17 0.51
N GLY A 32 2.78 3.83 1.61
CA GLY A 32 2.16 3.18 2.78
C GLY A 32 0.87 2.39 2.48
N GLY A 33 0.04 2.85 1.55
CA GLY A 33 -1.17 2.14 1.14
C GLY A 33 -0.90 0.85 0.37
N GLN A 34 0.26 0.73 -0.29
CA GLN A 34 0.66 -0.53 -0.95
C GLN A 34 0.99 -1.61 0.08
N PHE A 35 1.66 -1.25 1.18
CA PHE A 35 1.92 -2.17 2.29
C PHE A 35 0.62 -2.59 3.00
N TYR A 36 -0.32 -1.66 3.19
CA TYR A 36 -1.65 -1.97 3.73
C TYR A 36 -2.44 -2.93 2.83
N ASN A 37 -2.32 -2.77 1.51
CA ASN A 37 -2.92 -3.66 0.53
C ASN A 37 -2.14 -4.98 0.34
N GLU A 38 -1.10 -5.26 1.14
CA GLU A 38 -0.22 -6.45 1.06
C GLU A 38 0.53 -6.57 -0.29
N LYS A 39 0.65 -5.46 -1.02
CA LYS A 39 1.37 -5.38 -2.30
C LYS A 39 2.81 -4.92 -2.08
N TYR A 40 3.58 -5.72 -1.36
CA TYR A 40 4.93 -5.37 -0.89
C TYR A 40 5.89 -4.98 -2.02
N LEU A 41 5.92 -5.74 -3.12
CA LEU A 41 6.82 -5.44 -4.25
C LEU A 41 6.49 -4.08 -4.88
N LYS A 42 5.20 -3.78 -5.06
CA LYS A 42 4.71 -2.48 -5.54
C LYS A 42 5.13 -1.37 -4.57
N GLY A 43 4.95 -1.61 -3.27
CA GLY A 43 5.34 -0.70 -2.21
C GLY A 43 6.84 -0.38 -2.22
N VAL A 44 7.70 -1.38 -2.39
CA VAL A 44 9.15 -1.19 -2.49
C VAL A 44 9.52 -0.37 -3.72
N VAL A 45 8.97 -0.71 -4.89
CA VAL A 45 9.26 0.01 -6.14
C VAL A 45 8.81 1.47 -6.05
N ILE A 46 7.55 1.71 -5.69
CA ILE A 46 6.99 3.07 -5.61
C ILE A 46 7.69 3.86 -4.51
N GLY A 47 7.89 3.25 -3.33
CA GLY A 47 8.58 3.90 -2.21
C GLY A 47 10.02 4.28 -2.56
N SER A 48 10.73 3.47 -3.36
CA SER A 48 12.08 3.81 -3.84
C SER A 48 12.07 5.04 -4.74
N VAL A 49 11.08 5.17 -5.64
CA VAL A 49 10.93 6.34 -6.51
C VAL A 49 10.58 7.59 -5.70
N GLU A 50 9.66 7.49 -4.75
CA GLU A 50 9.28 8.59 -3.85
C GLU A 50 10.48 9.05 -3.01
N ILE A 51 11.24 8.13 -2.40
CA ILE A 51 12.44 8.46 -1.62
C ILE A 51 13.49 9.14 -2.51
N PHE A 52 13.75 8.60 -3.70
CA PHE A 52 14.75 9.15 -4.61
C PHE A 52 14.39 10.57 -5.08
N THR A 53 13.15 10.76 -5.55
CA THR A 53 12.68 12.06 -6.04
C THR A 53 12.57 13.08 -4.91
N GLY A 54 12.06 12.69 -3.74
CA GLY A 54 12.01 13.55 -2.55
C GLY A 54 13.40 13.96 -2.06
N PHE A 55 14.35 13.02 -2.02
CA PHE A 55 15.74 13.32 -1.67
C PHE A 55 16.35 14.31 -2.66
N LYS A 56 16.21 14.07 -3.97
CA LYS A 56 16.73 14.99 -5.01
C LYS A 56 16.08 16.37 -4.95
N ALA A 57 14.78 16.46 -4.63
CA ALA A 57 14.09 17.73 -4.46
C ALA A 57 14.70 18.54 -3.31
N VAL A 58 14.86 17.90 -2.15
CA VAL A 58 15.43 18.53 -0.95
C VAL A 58 16.91 18.89 -1.13
N SER A 59 17.73 17.96 -1.64
CA SER A 59 19.16 18.18 -1.85
C SER A 59 19.43 19.34 -2.81
N ASN A 60 18.73 19.39 -3.94
CA ASN A 60 18.89 20.49 -4.89
C ASN A 60 18.41 21.83 -4.31
N TYR A 61 17.35 21.84 -3.49
CA TYR A 61 16.91 23.06 -2.81
C TYR A 61 17.91 23.54 -1.74
N VAL A 62 18.52 22.62 -1.00
CA VAL A 62 19.59 22.94 -0.03
C VAL A 62 20.84 23.46 -0.75
N GLU A 63 21.22 22.86 -1.88
CA GLU A 63 22.32 23.36 -2.73
C GLU A 63 22.02 24.76 -3.25
N TYR A 64 20.80 25.00 -3.77
CA TYR A 64 20.36 26.33 -4.18
C TYR A 64 20.50 27.36 -3.06
N LYS A 65 20.08 27.05 -1.83
CA LYS A 65 20.25 27.97 -0.69
C LYS A 65 21.71 28.29 -0.36
N LYS A 66 22.64 27.41 -0.70
CA LYS A 66 24.08 27.60 -0.45
C LYS A 66 24.76 28.37 -1.59
N SER A 67 24.45 28.05 -2.84
CA SER A 67 25.13 28.61 -4.01
C SER A 67 24.41 29.82 -4.62
N GLY A 68 23.10 29.96 -4.40
CA GLY A 68 22.24 30.90 -5.13
C GLY A 68 21.94 30.48 -6.58
N ASP A 69 22.33 29.26 -6.99
CA ASP A 69 22.18 28.78 -8.36
C ASP A 69 20.71 28.44 -8.70
N LEU A 70 20.10 29.26 -9.56
CA LEU A 70 18.72 29.08 -10.02
C LEU A 70 18.50 27.77 -10.79
N GLN A 71 19.54 27.19 -11.40
CA GLN A 71 19.42 25.89 -12.04
C GLN A 71 19.08 24.81 -11.01
N LYS A 72 19.77 24.82 -9.85
CA LYS A 72 19.49 23.91 -8.74
C LYS A 72 18.09 24.09 -8.17
N PHE A 73 17.61 25.33 -8.12
CA PHE A 73 16.23 25.60 -7.74
C PHE A 73 15.22 24.95 -8.69
N ASN A 74 15.41 25.13 -10.01
CA ASN A 74 14.53 24.54 -11.03
C ASN A 74 14.58 23.01 -11.01
N GLU A 75 15.77 22.42 -10.85
CA GLU A 75 15.92 20.97 -10.70
C GLU A 75 15.19 20.47 -9.43
N GLY A 76 15.36 21.16 -8.30
CA GLY A 76 14.66 20.85 -7.05
C GLY A 76 13.14 20.89 -7.21
N LEU A 77 12.61 21.91 -7.89
CA LEU A 77 11.18 22.02 -8.21
C LEU A 77 10.71 20.87 -9.12
N SER A 78 11.47 20.57 -10.17
CA SER A 78 11.15 19.47 -11.10
C SER A 78 11.07 18.13 -10.38
N TYR A 79 12.07 17.80 -9.55
CA TYR A 79 12.04 16.61 -8.69
C TYR A 79 10.89 16.66 -7.68
N GLY A 80 10.54 17.84 -7.15
CA GLY A 80 9.38 18.04 -6.29
C GLY A 80 8.06 17.70 -6.99
N PHE A 81 7.91 18.08 -8.27
CA PHE A 81 6.74 17.68 -9.08
C PHE A 81 6.70 16.19 -9.36
N TYR A 82 7.84 15.55 -9.66
CA TYR A 82 7.90 14.10 -9.81
C TYR A 82 7.53 13.37 -8.51
N PHE A 83 8.02 13.87 -7.37
CA PHE A 83 7.66 13.35 -6.06
C PHE A 83 6.15 13.47 -5.81
N LEU A 84 5.58 14.67 -5.99
CA LEU A 84 4.16 14.92 -5.79
C LEU A 84 3.29 14.05 -6.71
N GLY A 85 3.65 13.96 -7.99
CA GLY A 85 2.94 13.14 -8.97
C GLY A 85 2.96 11.65 -8.62
N THR A 86 4.13 11.14 -8.20
CA THR A 86 4.28 9.74 -7.78
C THR A 86 3.47 9.47 -6.52
N TRP A 87 3.51 10.38 -5.55
CA TRP A 87 2.79 10.27 -4.28
C TRP A 87 1.27 10.24 -4.49
N LEU A 88 0.72 11.17 -5.30
CA LEU A 88 -0.70 11.19 -5.61
C LEU A 88 -1.14 9.95 -6.42
N TYR A 89 -0.32 9.52 -7.38
CA TYR A 89 -0.57 8.29 -8.14
C TYR A 89 -0.62 7.06 -7.21
N SER A 90 0.36 6.94 -6.32
CA SER A 90 0.45 5.86 -5.32
C SER A 90 -0.78 5.81 -4.42
N MET A 91 -1.26 6.96 -3.95
CA MET A 91 -2.48 7.09 -3.16
C MET A 91 -3.72 6.64 -3.95
N ALA A 92 -3.86 7.08 -5.21
CA ALA A 92 -5.00 6.73 -6.05
C ALA A 92 -5.03 5.23 -6.38
N ASP A 93 -3.88 4.65 -6.75
CA ASP A 93 -3.74 3.21 -7.02
C ASP A 93 -4.07 2.39 -5.77
N ALA A 94 -3.56 2.77 -4.59
CA ALA A 94 -3.88 2.09 -3.34
C ALA A 94 -5.37 2.20 -2.95
N TYR A 95 -6.01 3.33 -3.22
CA TYR A 95 -7.44 3.51 -2.99
C TYR A 95 -8.29 2.58 -3.86
N VAL A 96 -8.01 2.54 -5.17
CA VAL A 96 -8.69 1.66 -6.13
C VAL A 96 -8.47 0.19 -5.73
N ASP A 97 -7.23 -0.18 -5.39
CA ASP A 97 -6.88 -1.53 -4.97
C ASP A 97 -7.63 -1.97 -3.71
N ALA A 98 -7.75 -1.10 -2.70
CA ALA A 98 -8.51 -1.40 -1.49
C ALA A 98 -10.01 -1.56 -1.78
N HIS A 99 -10.55 -0.77 -2.71
CA HIS A 99 -11.95 -0.85 -3.11
C HIS A 99 -12.24 -2.16 -3.87
N LEU A 100 -11.37 -2.55 -4.81
CA LEU A 100 -11.47 -3.81 -5.55
C LEU A 100 -11.31 -5.04 -4.67
N PHE A 101 -10.45 -4.99 -3.64
CA PHE A 101 -10.28 -6.08 -2.69
C PHE A 101 -11.60 -6.43 -1.98
N ASN A 102 -12.36 -5.41 -1.57
CA ASN A 102 -13.67 -5.60 -0.94
C ASN A 102 -14.74 -6.14 -1.91
N PHE A 103 -14.64 -5.83 -3.20
CA PHE A 103 -15.52 -6.43 -4.21
C PHE A 103 -15.18 -7.91 -4.43
N LYS A 104 -13.91 -8.25 -4.59
CA LYS A 104 -13.47 -9.63 -4.82
C LYS A 104 -13.87 -10.54 -3.65
N SER A 105 -13.66 -10.10 -2.41
CA SER A 105 -14.04 -10.88 -1.22
C SER A 105 -15.56 -11.11 -1.13
N LYS A 106 -16.38 -10.11 -1.46
CA LYS A 106 -17.84 -10.27 -1.52
C LYS A 106 -18.29 -11.25 -2.60
N ILE A 107 -17.66 -11.19 -3.77
CA ILE A 107 -17.94 -12.10 -4.89
C ILE A 107 -17.56 -13.53 -4.51
N GLU A 108 -16.40 -13.74 -3.90
CA GLU A 108 -15.93 -15.05 -3.43
C GLU A 108 -16.85 -15.64 -2.36
N LEU A 109 -17.29 -14.82 -1.39
CA LEU A 109 -18.30 -15.20 -0.39
C LEU A 109 -19.70 -15.47 -0.98
N ALA A 110 -20.03 -14.89 -2.14
CA ALA A 110 -21.29 -15.16 -2.83
C ALA A 110 -21.24 -16.48 -3.62
N PHE A 111 -20.07 -16.84 -4.17
CA PHE A 111 -19.85 -18.09 -4.89
C PHE A 111 -19.63 -19.30 -3.97
N LEU A 112 -19.09 -19.09 -2.78
CA LEU A 112 -19.06 -20.10 -1.73
C LEU A 112 -20.40 -20.04 -0.98
N PRO A 113 -21.34 -20.97 -1.20
CA PRO A 113 -22.57 -20.97 -0.42
C PRO A 113 -22.22 -21.02 1.06
N LYS A 114 -22.77 -20.07 1.83
CA LYS A 114 -22.57 -19.86 3.26
C LYS A 114 -22.94 -21.09 4.12
N ASP A 115 -23.56 -22.10 3.49
CA ASP A 115 -24.18 -23.26 4.13
C ASP A 115 -23.36 -24.56 3.97
N ILE A 116 -22.15 -24.55 3.40
CA ILE A 116 -21.23 -25.70 3.46
C ILE A 116 -20.49 -25.69 4.81
N GLY A 117 -21.28 -25.71 5.89
CA GLY A 117 -20.82 -26.09 7.22
C GLY A 117 -20.78 -27.61 7.31
N ILE A 118 -19.72 -28.23 6.79
CA ILE A 118 -19.51 -29.67 6.99
C ILE A 118 -19.13 -29.89 8.46
N SER A 119 -20.15 -30.11 9.29
CA SER A 119 -20.03 -30.59 10.66
C SER A 119 -19.50 -32.03 10.63
N PHE A 120 -18.19 -32.21 10.76
CA PHE A 120 -17.62 -33.51 11.10
C PHE A 120 -17.86 -33.76 12.59
N ASN A 121 -19.05 -34.27 12.93
CA ASN A 121 -19.31 -34.82 14.26
C ASN A 121 -18.67 -36.21 14.35
N ILE A 122 -17.37 -36.24 14.64
CA ILE A 122 -16.69 -37.50 14.91
C ILE A 122 -16.84 -37.79 16.40
N ARG A 123 -17.85 -38.61 16.72
CA ARG A 123 -18.06 -39.17 18.05
C ARG A 123 -17.28 -40.49 18.14
N TRP A 124 -16.06 -40.44 18.65
CA TRP A 124 -15.36 -41.67 19.05
C TRP A 124 -15.96 -42.16 20.38
N ARG A 125 -16.44 -43.40 20.36
CA ARG A 125 -16.93 -44.13 21.52
C ARG A 125 -15.80 -44.96 22.12
#